data_AF-A0AAD0Q5P5-F1
#
_entry.id   AF-A0AAD0Q5P5-F1
#
_cell.length_a   1.000
_cell.length_b   1.000
_cell.length_c   1.000
_cell.angle_alpha   90.00
_cell.angle_beta   90.00
_cell.angle_gamma   90.00
#
_symmetry.space_group_name_H-M   'P 1'
#
loop_
_entity.id
_entity.type
_entity.pdbx_description
1 polymer ?
#
loop_
_entity_poly.entity_id
_entity_poly.type
_entity_poly.pdbx_seq_one_letter_code
_entity_poly.pdbx_strand_id
1 'polypeptide(L)'
;MLDAGLRQRALTAERTTVHVLAAPCAQHATWLDETVRRAVRESTAALFPPAADREVAALARLGQAALAFLPDPRMYDSEESEIYASYSASPIMSVGGAPAIPHARVWALAHPWLGSHFANGWERFPPEEYAAEVLAHCDLQRTVLTVSDRKQLRALRHLPSVFALSLRLDLSDAELGAALRDTRLEGLFLRKTSRLAGLSFLSTVAGSLSVLDL
;
A
#
# COMPACT_ATOMS: atom_id res chain seq x y z
N MET A 1 -12.70 31.57 -24.77
CA MET A 1 -12.16 30.22 -25.11
C MET A 1 -11.80 29.36 -23.89
N LEU A 2 -11.64 29.90 -22.68
CA LEU A 2 -11.33 29.13 -21.45
C LEU A 2 -12.50 28.29 -20.90
N ASP A 3 -13.74 28.66 -21.23
CA ASP A 3 -14.95 28.04 -20.66
C ASP A 3 -15.27 26.65 -21.28
N ALA A 4 -14.88 26.42 -22.55
CA ALA A 4 -15.10 25.14 -23.22
C ALA A 4 -14.22 24.01 -22.63
N GLY A 5 -12.98 24.31 -22.25
CA GLY A 5 -12.05 23.35 -21.67
C GLY A 5 -12.43 22.93 -20.24
N LEU A 6 -13.02 23.83 -19.46
CA LEU A 6 -13.51 23.55 -18.11
C LEU A 6 -14.78 22.67 -18.15
N ARG A 7 -15.70 22.94 -19.09
CA ARG A 7 -16.88 22.10 -19.30
C ARG A 7 -16.50 20.70 -19.80
N GLN A 8 -15.54 20.58 -20.73
CA GLN A 8 -15.07 19.27 -21.20
C GLN A 8 -14.41 18.44 -20.08
N ARG A 9 -13.65 19.10 -19.18
CA ARG A 9 -13.02 18.48 -18.00
C ARG A 9 -14.03 18.10 -16.91
N ALA A 10 -15.04 18.94 -16.67
CA ALA A 10 -16.11 18.64 -15.73
C ALA A 10 -16.97 17.46 -16.23
N LEU A 11 -17.33 17.46 -17.52
CA LEU A 11 -18.06 16.36 -18.16
C LEU A 11 -17.27 15.03 -18.14
N THR A 12 -15.94 15.08 -18.22
CA THR A 12 -15.11 13.87 -18.06
C THR A 12 -15.04 13.43 -16.60
N ALA A 13 -14.90 14.34 -15.64
CA ALA A 13 -14.90 14.00 -14.22
C ALA A 13 -16.26 13.45 -13.74
N GLU A 14 -17.38 14.01 -14.20
CA GLU A 14 -18.72 13.51 -13.94
C GLU A 14 -18.94 12.14 -14.59
N ARG A 15 -18.51 11.95 -15.85
CA ARG A 15 -18.56 10.64 -16.50
C ARG A 15 -17.71 9.61 -15.77
N THR A 16 -16.49 9.96 -15.35
CA THR A 16 -15.65 9.08 -14.53
C THR A 16 -16.36 8.73 -13.23
N THR A 17 -16.97 9.71 -12.55
CA THR A 17 -17.73 9.49 -11.32
C THR A 17 -18.92 8.54 -11.53
N VAL A 18 -19.66 8.72 -12.62
CA VAL A 18 -20.80 7.85 -12.97
C VAL A 18 -20.33 6.43 -13.26
N HIS A 19 -19.26 6.23 -14.04
CA HIS A 19 -18.76 4.87 -14.34
C HIS A 19 -18.21 4.17 -13.09
N VAL A 20 -17.53 4.94 -12.24
CA VAL A 20 -16.99 4.48 -10.97
C VAL A 20 -18.09 4.08 -9.97
N LEU A 21 -19.20 4.81 -9.93
CA LEU A 21 -20.35 4.47 -9.10
C LEU A 21 -21.22 3.36 -9.72
N ALA A 22 -21.27 3.28 -11.05
CA ALA A 22 -22.05 2.27 -11.76
C ALA A 22 -21.40 0.87 -11.69
N ALA A 23 -20.07 0.76 -11.63
CA ALA A 23 -19.41 -0.55 -11.62
C ALA A 23 -19.80 -1.42 -10.40
N PRO A 24 -19.79 -0.91 -9.16
CA PRO A 24 -20.29 -1.65 -8.00
C PRO A 24 -21.78 -2.00 -8.10
N CYS A 25 -22.60 -1.06 -8.60
CA CYS A 25 -24.03 -1.29 -8.81
C CYS A 25 -24.28 -2.40 -9.84
N ALA A 26 -23.49 -2.45 -10.91
CA ALA A 26 -23.60 -3.46 -11.96
C ALA A 26 -23.10 -4.85 -11.51
N GLN A 27 -22.11 -4.90 -10.61
CA GLN A 27 -21.63 -6.16 -10.03
C GLN A 27 -22.67 -6.86 -9.15
N HIS A 28 -23.58 -6.10 -8.53
CA HIS A 28 -24.63 -6.63 -7.65
C HIS A 28 -26.00 -6.78 -8.32
N ALA A 29 -26.18 -6.29 -9.54
CA ALA A 29 -27.42 -6.46 -10.30
C ALA A 29 -27.39 -7.80 -11.06
N THR A 30 -28.02 -8.82 -10.47
CA THR A 30 -28.20 -10.17 -11.05
C THR A 30 -29.06 -10.20 -12.33
N TRP A 31 -29.59 -9.05 -12.76
CA TRP A 31 -30.54 -8.89 -13.89
C TRP A 31 -30.03 -7.95 -15.00
N LEU A 32 -28.73 -7.62 -15.04
CA LEU A 32 -28.16 -6.87 -16.16
C LEU A 32 -27.89 -7.80 -17.35
N ASP A 33 -28.34 -7.39 -18.53
CA ASP A 33 -27.98 -8.01 -19.81
C ASP A 33 -26.45 -8.10 -19.94
N GLU A 34 -25.94 -9.27 -20.37
CA GLU A 34 -24.50 -9.53 -20.52
C GLU A 34 -23.81 -8.49 -21.42
N THR A 35 -24.55 -7.95 -22.41
CA THR A 35 -24.08 -6.87 -23.29
C THR A 35 -23.77 -5.59 -22.50
N VAL A 36 -24.63 -5.23 -21.53
CA VAL A 36 -24.44 -4.04 -20.69
C VAL A 36 -23.28 -4.26 -19.72
N ARG A 37 -23.18 -5.46 -19.12
CA ARG A 37 -22.03 -5.82 -18.27
C ARG A 37 -20.71 -5.71 -19.01
N ARG A 38 -20.65 -6.23 -20.24
CA ARG A 38 -19.46 -6.13 -21.09
C ARG A 38 -19.11 -4.67 -21.41
N ALA A 39 -20.09 -3.86 -21.82
CA ALA A 39 -19.87 -2.45 -22.13
C ALA A 39 -19.33 -1.66 -20.91
N VAL A 40 -19.89 -1.90 -19.72
CA VAL A 40 -19.38 -1.30 -18.48
C VAL A 40 -17.95 -1.76 -18.21
N ARG A 41 -17.67 -3.06 -18.33
CA ARG A 41 -16.33 -3.62 -18.12
C ARG A 41 -15.30 -3.02 -19.08
N GLU A 42 -15.62 -2.90 -20.36
CA GLU A 42 -14.75 -2.29 -21.37
C GLU A 42 -14.49 -0.81 -21.06
N SER A 43 -15.52 -0.05 -20.69
CA SER A 43 -15.34 1.36 -20.33
C SER A 43 -14.56 1.53 -19.02
N THR A 44 -14.68 0.63 -18.05
CA THR A 44 -13.87 0.66 -16.83
C THR A 44 -12.42 0.29 -17.15
N ALA A 45 -12.18 -0.70 -18.00
CA ALA A 45 -10.83 -1.10 -18.42
C ALA A 45 -10.09 0.04 -19.13
N ALA A 46 -10.80 0.85 -19.92
CA ALA A 46 -10.23 2.02 -20.58
C ALA A 46 -9.75 3.15 -19.63
N LEU A 47 -10.07 3.07 -18.33
CA LEU A 47 -9.56 4.00 -17.31
C LEU A 47 -8.18 3.59 -16.77
N PHE A 48 -7.66 2.43 -17.16
CA PHE A 48 -6.36 1.91 -16.75
C PHE A 48 -5.36 1.95 -17.92
N PRO A 49 -4.06 2.19 -17.67
CA PRO A 49 -3.46 2.53 -16.37
C PRO A 49 -3.73 4.00 -15.97
N PRO A 50 -3.78 4.31 -14.66
CA PRO A 50 -3.83 5.70 -14.20
C PRO A 50 -2.52 6.42 -14.52
N ALA A 51 -2.63 7.68 -14.96
CA ALA A 51 -1.49 8.52 -15.30
C ALA A 51 -1.18 9.59 -14.23
N ALA A 52 -1.99 9.70 -13.17
CA ALA A 52 -1.80 10.66 -12.09
C ALA A 52 -2.57 10.28 -10.80
N ASP A 53 -2.18 10.85 -9.66
CA ASP A 53 -2.81 10.62 -8.35
C ASP A 53 -4.33 10.91 -8.34
N ARG A 54 -4.76 11.95 -9.07
CA ARG A 54 -6.20 12.28 -9.18
C ARG A 54 -7.01 11.14 -9.83
N GLU A 55 -6.39 10.37 -10.71
CA GLU A 55 -7.02 9.23 -11.39
C GLU A 55 -7.00 8.01 -10.48
N VAL A 56 -5.91 7.77 -9.76
CA VAL A 56 -5.86 6.76 -8.68
C VAL A 56 -6.98 6.95 -7.68
N ALA A 57 -7.19 8.17 -7.18
CA ALA A 57 -8.26 8.47 -6.22
C ALA A 57 -9.66 8.22 -6.80
N ALA A 58 -9.86 8.49 -8.10
CA ALA A 58 -11.11 8.17 -8.78
C ALA A 58 -11.31 6.65 -8.92
N LEU A 59 -10.26 5.90 -9.28
CA LEU A 59 -10.29 4.45 -9.43
C LEU A 59 -10.48 3.73 -8.09
N ALA A 60 -9.95 4.26 -6.99
CA ALA A 60 -10.12 3.71 -5.64
C ALA A 60 -11.59 3.52 -5.24
N ARG A 61 -12.49 4.37 -5.76
CA ARG A 61 -13.93 4.30 -5.51
C ARG A 61 -14.61 3.07 -6.16
N LEU A 62 -13.96 2.40 -7.10
CA LEU A 62 -14.40 1.09 -7.62
C LEU A 62 -14.25 -0.02 -6.55
N GLY A 63 -13.50 0.23 -5.48
CA GLY A 63 -13.20 -0.77 -4.46
C GLY A 63 -12.50 -1.98 -5.06
N GLN A 64 -12.86 -3.18 -4.60
CA GLN A 64 -12.25 -4.44 -5.05
C GLN A 64 -12.38 -4.67 -6.56
N ALA A 65 -13.37 -4.06 -7.23
CA ALA A 65 -13.52 -4.16 -8.68
C ALA A 65 -12.31 -3.62 -9.44
N ALA A 66 -11.60 -2.62 -8.89
CA ALA A 66 -10.40 -2.05 -9.51
C ALA A 66 -9.29 -3.09 -9.71
N LEU A 67 -9.20 -4.08 -8.80
CA LEU A 67 -8.14 -5.10 -8.83
C LEU A 67 -8.17 -5.95 -10.10
N ALA A 68 -9.34 -6.11 -10.72
CA ALA A 68 -9.53 -6.88 -11.95
C ALA A 68 -9.04 -6.18 -13.23
N PHE A 69 -8.69 -4.89 -13.13
CA PHE A 69 -8.25 -4.06 -14.25
C PHE A 69 -6.81 -3.57 -14.08
N LEU A 70 -6.11 -4.05 -13.05
CA LEU A 70 -4.72 -3.69 -12.83
C LEU A 70 -3.86 -4.09 -14.04
N PRO A 71 -2.99 -3.21 -14.52
CA PRO A 71 -2.05 -3.54 -15.57
C PRO A 71 -1.08 -4.64 -15.10
N ASP A 72 -0.54 -5.40 -16.05
CA ASP A 72 0.55 -6.32 -15.78
C ASP A 72 1.80 -5.52 -15.35
N PRO A 73 2.38 -5.80 -14.17
CA PRO A 73 3.53 -5.03 -13.69
C PRO A 73 4.75 -5.17 -14.62
N ARG A 74 4.84 -6.23 -15.43
CA ARG A 74 5.96 -6.41 -16.37
C ARG A 74 6.01 -5.40 -17.51
N MET A 75 4.95 -4.58 -17.67
CA MET A 75 4.90 -3.52 -18.66
C MET A 75 5.72 -2.27 -18.27
N TYR A 76 6.29 -2.25 -17.06
CA TYR A 76 7.03 -1.12 -16.50
C TYR A 76 8.51 -1.47 -16.26
N ASP A 77 9.26 -1.79 -17.32
CA ASP A 77 10.65 -2.27 -17.24
C ASP A 77 11.72 -1.18 -17.40
N SER A 78 11.32 0.07 -17.63
CA SER A 78 12.22 1.21 -17.80
C SER A 78 12.11 2.22 -16.65
N GLU A 79 13.19 2.96 -16.37
CA GLU A 79 13.20 4.04 -15.36
C GLU A 79 12.13 5.12 -15.66
N GLU A 80 11.90 5.43 -16.95
CA GLU A 80 10.87 6.39 -17.39
C GLU A 80 9.45 5.93 -17.02
N SER A 81 9.26 4.63 -16.77
CA SER A 81 7.97 4.01 -16.44
C SER A 81 7.71 3.89 -14.94
N GLU A 82 8.69 4.15 -14.07
CA GLU A 82 8.58 3.97 -12.61
C GLU A 82 7.42 4.76 -12.00
N ILE A 83 7.25 6.03 -12.40
CA ILE A 83 6.17 6.87 -11.88
C ILE A 83 4.79 6.26 -12.23
N TYR A 84 4.66 5.70 -13.43
CA TYR A 84 3.43 5.04 -13.88
C TYR A 84 3.21 3.67 -13.21
N ALA A 85 4.29 2.96 -12.87
CA ALA A 85 4.22 1.75 -12.06
C ALA A 85 3.65 2.05 -10.67
N SER A 86 4.12 3.12 -10.02
CA SER A 86 3.59 3.57 -8.72
C SER A 86 2.10 3.94 -8.80
N TYR A 87 1.69 4.71 -9.81
CA TYR A 87 0.27 5.02 -10.02
C TYR A 87 -0.57 3.77 -10.24
N SER A 88 -0.02 2.79 -10.96
CA SER A 88 -0.72 1.56 -11.30
C SER A 88 -0.82 0.58 -10.13
N ALA A 89 0.13 0.60 -9.19
CA ALA A 89 0.06 -0.14 -7.94
C ALA A 89 -0.88 0.52 -6.90
N SER A 90 -1.06 1.84 -6.96
CA SER A 90 -1.78 2.62 -5.95
C SER A 90 -3.23 2.19 -5.67
N PRO A 91 -4.03 1.72 -6.66
CA PRO A 91 -5.36 1.19 -6.38
C PRO A 91 -5.33 0.00 -5.41
N ILE A 92 -4.28 -0.84 -5.43
CA ILE A 92 -4.12 -1.97 -4.51
C ILE A 92 -4.09 -1.46 -3.06
N MET A 93 -3.30 -0.42 -2.82
CA MET A 93 -3.16 0.22 -1.51
C MET A 93 -4.43 0.94 -1.07
N SER A 94 -5.17 1.49 -2.03
CA SER A 94 -6.45 2.16 -1.76
C SER A 94 -7.53 1.17 -1.36
N VAL A 95 -7.60 0.01 -2.02
CA VAL A 95 -8.56 -1.07 -1.73
C VAL A 95 -8.23 -1.76 -0.41
N GLY A 96 -6.97 -2.13 -0.20
CA GLY A 96 -6.53 -2.81 1.02
C GLY A 96 -7.19 -4.17 1.26
N GLY A 97 -7.01 -4.70 2.46
CA GLY A 97 -7.59 -5.96 2.91
C GLY A 97 -6.96 -7.21 2.28
N ALA A 98 -7.42 -8.38 2.72
CA ALA A 98 -6.93 -9.67 2.23
C ALA A 98 -7.06 -9.86 0.70
N PRO A 99 -8.17 -9.43 0.04
CA PRO A 99 -8.31 -9.63 -1.42
C PRO A 99 -7.27 -8.88 -2.26
N ALA A 100 -6.67 -7.81 -1.72
CA ALA A 100 -5.64 -7.05 -2.42
C ALA A 100 -4.23 -7.65 -2.27
N ILE A 101 -4.00 -8.59 -1.34
CA ILE A 101 -2.69 -9.20 -1.06
C ILE A 101 -2.10 -9.91 -2.29
N PRO A 102 -2.83 -10.77 -3.03
CA PRO A 102 -2.27 -11.45 -4.20
C PRO A 102 -1.79 -10.46 -5.27
N HIS A 103 -2.51 -9.35 -5.44
CA HIS A 103 -2.11 -8.29 -6.37
C HIS A 103 -0.89 -7.53 -5.84
N ALA A 104 -0.89 -7.13 -4.57
CA ALA A 104 0.26 -6.48 -3.93
C ALA A 104 1.53 -7.32 -4.03
N ARG A 105 1.42 -8.64 -3.80
CA ARG A 105 2.53 -9.59 -3.91
C ARG A 105 3.10 -9.65 -5.33
N VAL A 106 2.24 -9.75 -6.35
CA VAL A 106 2.68 -9.76 -7.76
C VAL A 106 3.43 -8.48 -8.10
N TRP A 107 2.95 -7.33 -7.63
CA TRP A 107 3.64 -6.05 -7.84
C TRP A 107 4.94 -5.92 -7.04
N ALA A 108 4.97 -6.35 -5.78
CA ALA A 108 6.18 -6.30 -4.94
C ALA A 108 7.30 -7.20 -5.51
N LEU A 109 6.95 -8.37 -6.06
CA LEU A 109 7.91 -9.26 -6.73
C LEU A 109 8.46 -8.67 -8.03
N ALA A 110 7.62 -7.98 -8.82
CA ALA A 110 8.03 -7.37 -10.07
C ALA A 110 8.83 -6.07 -9.85
N HIS A 111 8.44 -5.28 -8.84
CA HIS A 111 8.99 -3.96 -8.54
C HIS A 111 9.35 -3.81 -7.06
N PRO A 112 10.40 -4.51 -6.57
CA PRO A 112 10.79 -4.43 -5.14
C PRO A 112 11.07 -3.00 -4.66
N TRP A 113 11.56 -2.12 -5.53
CA TRP A 113 11.85 -0.72 -5.25
C TRP A 113 10.61 0.11 -4.84
N LEU A 114 9.39 -0.40 -5.05
CA LEU A 114 8.14 0.15 -4.50
C LEU A 114 7.97 -0.11 -2.99
N GLY A 115 9.01 -0.56 -2.28
CA GLY A 115 8.91 -0.91 -0.86
C GLY A 115 8.38 0.22 0.03
N SER A 116 8.78 1.47 -0.20
CA SER A 116 8.22 2.62 0.52
C SER A 116 6.72 2.81 0.25
N HIS A 117 6.28 2.58 -0.99
CA HIS A 117 4.88 2.65 -1.39
C HIS A 117 4.05 1.59 -0.65
N PHE A 118 4.49 0.33 -0.64
CA PHE A 118 3.81 -0.76 0.04
C PHE A 118 3.85 -0.65 1.57
N ALA A 119 4.95 -0.17 2.14
CA ALA A 119 5.09 0.05 3.58
C ALA A 119 4.10 1.11 4.10
N ASN A 120 3.88 2.18 3.34
CA ASN A 120 3.02 3.29 3.75
C ASN A 120 1.55 2.92 3.93
N GLY A 121 1.06 1.85 3.28
CA GLY A 121 -0.33 1.42 3.43
C GLY A 121 -0.54 0.14 4.25
N TRP A 122 0.49 -0.35 4.97
CA TRP A 122 0.40 -1.60 5.74
C TRP A 122 -0.80 -1.66 6.71
N GLU A 123 -1.19 -0.53 7.30
CA GLU A 123 -2.35 -0.43 8.20
C GLU A 123 -3.69 -0.85 7.56
N ARG A 124 -3.77 -0.90 6.23
CA ARG A 124 -4.97 -1.25 5.47
C ARG A 124 -5.11 -2.76 5.23
N PHE A 125 -4.12 -3.55 5.63
CA PHE A 125 -4.04 -4.98 5.33
C PHE A 125 -3.97 -5.83 6.61
N PRO A 126 -4.37 -7.11 6.55
CA PRO A 126 -4.05 -8.08 7.58
C PRO A 126 -2.53 -8.08 7.86
N PRO A 127 -2.07 -7.67 9.06
CA PRO A 127 -0.66 -7.35 9.26
C PRO A 127 0.29 -8.52 9.04
N GLU A 128 -0.14 -9.71 9.44
CA GLU A 128 0.61 -10.96 9.37
C GLU A 128 0.83 -11.40 7.92
N GLU A 129 -0.25 -11.59 7.17
CA GLU A 129 -0.20 -12.03 5.77
C GLU A 129 0.54 -11.00 4.90
N TYR A 130 0.27 -9.70 5.11
CA TYR A 130 0.90 -8.65 4.32
C TYR A 130 2.40 -8.52 4.56
N ALA A 131 2.86 -8.72 5.80
CA ALA A 131 4.29 -8.73 6.09
C ALA A 131 4.99 -9.90 5.40
N ALA A 132 4.42 -11.10 5.49
CA ALA A 132 5.00 -12.33 4.94
C ALA A 132 4.95 -12.39 3.40
N GLU A 133 3.86 -11.94 2.80
CA GLU A 133 3.59 -12.11 1.36
C GLU A 133 3.91 -10.89 0.50
N VAL A 134 4.03 -9.70 1.09
CA VAL A 134 4.26 -8.46 0.34
C VAL A 134 5.53 -7.78 0.82
N LEU A 135 5.58 -7.33 2.07
CA LEU A 135 6.71 -6.54 2.57
C LEU A 135 8.03 -7.33 2.59
N ALA A 136 7.99 -8.64 2.79
CA ALA A 136 9.17 -9.51 2.73
C ALA A 136 9.81 -9.59 1.33
N HIS A 137 9.11 -9.16 0.28
CA HIS A 137 9.60 -9.10 -1.10
C HIS A 137 9.99 -7.69 -1.54
N CYS A 138 9.73 -6.69 -0.71
CA CYS A 138 10.05 -5.30 -0.99
C CYS A 138 11.51 -4.96 -0.67
N ASP A 139 12.08 -4.04 -1.44
CA ASP A 139 13.26 -3.30 -1.03
C ASP A 139 12.86 -2.24 0.00
N LEU A 140 13.08 -2.55 1.28
CA LEU A 140 12.83 -1.65 2.41
C LEU A 140 14.07 -0.83 2.79
N GLN A 141 15.14 -0.84 1.97
CA GLN A 141 16.30 0.02 2.18
C GLN A 141 15.84 1.48 2.11
N ARG A 142 16.21 2.29 3.11
CA ARG A 142 15.78 3.70 3.27
C ARG A 142 14.29 3.90 3.58
N THR A 143 13.53 2.84 3.86
CA THR A 143 12.11 2.96 4.22
C THR A 143 11.93 2.97 5.74
N VAL A 144 11.20 3.95 6.26
CA VAL A 144 10.77 3.97 7.67
C VAL A 144 9.44 3.24 7.79
N LEU A 145 9.48 2.01 8.31
CA LEU A 145 8.28 1.20 8.50
C LEU A 145 7.54 1.63 9.77
N THR A 146 6.29 2.05 9.63
CA THR A 146 5.45 2.47 10.76
C THR A 146 4.73 1.27 11.35
N VAL A 147 4.85 1.08 12.67
CA VAL A 147 4.14 0.05 13.45
C VAL A 147 3.21 0.75 14.43
N SER A 148 1.92 0.62 14.19
CA SER A 148 0.85 1.33 14.92
C SER A 148 0.05 0.43 15.85
N ASP A 149 0.11 -0.90 15.69
CA ASP A 149 -0.59 -1.87 16.54
C ASP A 149 0.25 -3.12 16.89
N ARG A 150 -0.21 -3.87 17.90
CA ARG A 150 0.50 -5.07 18.38
C ARG A 150 0.49 -6.23 17.37
N LYS A 151 -0.44 -6.28 16.42
CA LYS A 151 -0.46 -7.30 15.36
C LYS A 151 0.66 -7.01 14.36
N GLN A 152 0.83 -5.75 13.94
CA GLN A 152 1.98 -5.32 13.14
C GLN A 152 3.31 -5.58 13.85
N LEU A 153 3.40 -5.29 15.15
CA LEU A 153 4.60 -5.58 15.94
C LEU A 153 4.97 -7.07 15.90
N ARG A 154 3.98 -7.96 16.04
CA ARG A 154 4.21 -9.42 15.95
C ARG A 154 4.62 -9.87 14.55
N ALA A 155 4.09 -9.20 13.52
CA ALA A 155 4.36 -9.51 12.12
C ALA A 155 5.78 -9.12 11.68
N LEU A 156 6.50 -8.30 12.46
CA LEU A 156 7.92 -7.99 12.21
C LEU A 156 8.82 -9.23 12.12
N ARG A 157 8.42 -10.37 12.69
CA ARG A 157 9.16 -11.64 12.54
C ARG A 157 9.38 -12.08 11.09
N HIS A 158 8.57 -11.59 10.15
CA HIS A 158 8.70 -11.85 8.72
C HIS A 158 9.67 -10.89 8.03
N LEU A 159 10.12 -9.85 8.72
CA LEU A 159 10.95 -8.76 8.22
C LEU A 159 12.26 -8.69 9.03
N PRO A 160 13.17 -9.66 8.85
CA PRO A 160 14.39 -9.77 9.68
C PRO A 160 15.36 -8.59 9.51
N SER A 161 15.21 -7.80 8.44
CA SER A 161 16.01 -6.60 8.19
C SER A 161 15.12 -5.48 7.67
N VAL A 162 15.14 -4.35 8.37
CA VAL A 162 14.43 -3.12 7.99
C VAL A 162 15.36 -1.94 8.19
N PHE A 163 15.25 -0.91 7.36
CA PHE A 163 16.11 0.26 7.51
C PHE A 163 15.82 1.00 8.83
N ALA A 164 14.55 1.36 9.04
CA ALA A 164 14.12 2.00 10.28
C ALA A 164 12.69 1.65 10.67
N LEU A 165 12.42 1.67 11.97
CA LEU A 165 11.09 1.46 12.56
C LEU A 165 10.59 2.72 13.26
N SER A 166 9.34 3.08 13.00
CA SER A 166 8.61 4.10 13.74
C SER A 166 7.49 3.45 14.55
N LEU A 167 7.69 3.33 15.85
CA LEU A 167 6.76 2.67 16.77
C LEU A 167 5.79 3.71 17.36
N ARG A 168 4.50 3.60 17.04
CA ARG A 168 3.43 4.48 17.56
C ARG A 168 2.65 3.87 18.72
N LEU A 169 3.24 2.86 19.35
CA LEU A 169 2.70 2.11 20.48
C LEU A 169 3.47 2.47 21.74
N ASP A 170 2.77 2.44 22.87
CA ASP A 170 3.40 2.61 24.18
C ASP A 170 3.82 1.22 24.73
N LEU A 171 5.10 0.91 24.55
CA LEU A 171 5.70 -0.40 24.84
C LEU A 171 6.66 -0.28 26.03
N SER A 172 6.67 -1.31 26.87
CA SER A 172 7.69 -1.48 27.90
C SER A 172 9.02 -1.97 27.30
N ASP A 173 10.13 -1.81 28.04
CA ASP A 173 11.45 -2.37 27.69
C ASP A 173 11.37 -3.85 27.28
N ALA A 174 10.63 -4.66 28.04
CA ALA A 174 10.49 -6.09 27.78
C ALA A 174 9.72 -6.38 26.47
N GLU A 175 8.67 -5.63 26.18
CA GLU A 175 7.92 -5.74 24.91
C GLU A 175 8.80 -5.34 23.72
N LEU A 176 9.59 -4.27 23.85
CA LEU A 176 10.54 -3.84 22.83
C LEU A 176 11.63 -4.88 22.58
N GLY A 177 12.28 -5.36 23.64
CA GLY A 177 13.35 -6.35 23.53
C GLY A 177 12.87 -7.68 22.95
N ALA A 178 11.62 -8.08 23.22
CA ALA A 178 11.03 -9.26 22.60
C ALA A 178 10.74 -9.05 21.11
N ALA A 179 10.19 -7.89 20.73
CA ALA A 179 9.82 -7.60 19.34
C ALA A 179 11.02 -7.33 18.42
N LEU A 180 12.11 -6.79 18.97
CA LEU A 180 13.31 -6.40 18.21
C LEU A 180 14.42 -7.46 18.25
N ARG A 181 14.20 -8.60 18.91
CA ARG A 181 15.23 -9.62 19.13
C ARG A 181 15.89 -10.12 17.84
N ASP A 182 15.08 -10.38 16.82
CA ASP A 182 15.51 -10.99 15.56
C ASP A 182 15.44 -10.01 14.38
N THR A 183 15.31 -8.71 14.68
CA THR A 183 15.13 -7.65 13.68
C THR A 183 16.37 -6.77 13.65
N ARG A 184 17.05 -6.74 12.51
CA ARG A 184 18.14 -5.80 12.26
C ARG A 184 17.57 -4.47 11.76
N LEU A 185 17.98 -3.37 12.39
CA LEU A 185 17.62 -2.02 11.97
C LEU A 185 18.67 -0.96 12.31
N GLU A 186 18.66 0.13 11.54
CA GLU A 186 19.56 1.27 11.70
C GLU A 186 18.90 2.43 12.46
N GLY A 187 17.60 2.65 12.24
CA GLY A 187 16.85 3.73 12.89
C GLY A 187 15.68 3.24 13.73
N LEU A 188 15.56 3.72 14.97
CA LEU A 188 14.41 3.48 15.83
C LEU A 188 13.80 4.80 16.29
N PHE A 189 12.53 5.02 15.94
CA PHE A 189 11.76 6.18 16.35
C PHE A 189 10.64 5.71 17.29
N LEU A 190 10.75 6.02 18.58
CA LEU A 190 9.70 5.76 19.55
C LEU A 190 8.82 7.01 19.62
N ARG A 191 7.52 6.89 19.29
CA ARG A 191 6.58 8.02 19.34
C ARG A 191 5.78 8.09 20.64
N LYS A 192 5.87 7.04 21.47
CA LYS A 192 5.25 6.95 22.79
C LYS A 192 6.20 6.21 23.73
N THR A 193 6.59 6.88 24.80
CA THR A 193 7.62 6.42 25.74
C THR A 193 7.14 6.42 27.20
N SER A 194 5.85 6.55 27.46
CA SER A 194 5.30 6.63 28.83
C SER A 194 5.47 5.37 29.66
N ARG A 195 5.58 4.20 29.03
CA ARG A 195 5.84 2.91 29.71
C ARG A 195 7.32 2.50 29.66
N LEU A 196 8.19 3.35 29.13
CA LEU A 196 9.61 3.11 29.05
C LEU A 196 10.24 3.33 30.43
N ALA A 197 10.81 2.27 31.02
CA ALA A 197 11.49 2.35 32.31
C ALA A 197 13.01 2.58 32.11
N GLY A 198 13.54 2.21 30.94
CA GLY A 198 14.93 2.42 30.57
C GLY A 198 15.20 2.15 29.09
N LEU A 199 16.46 1.88 28.75
CA LEU A 199 16.90 1.60 27.38
C LEU A 199 17.57 0.23 27.26
N SER A 200 17.23 -0.69 28.17
CA SER A 200 17.86 -2.01 28.27
C SER A 200 17.67 -2.87 27.02
N PHE A 201 16.55 -2.68 26.33
CA PHE A 201 16.22 -3.35 25.07
C PHE A 201 17.17 -2.99 23.93
N LEU A 202 17.89 -1.86 23.97
CA LEU A 202 18.82 -1.48 22.91
C LEU A 202 19.95 -2.49 22.72
N SER A 203 20.27 -3.27 23.76
CA SER A 203 21.23 -4.38 23.66
C SER A 203 20.88 -5.40 22.57
N THR A 204 19.60 -5.57 22.21
CA THR A 204 19.19 -6.50 21.14
C THR A 204 19.48 -5.99 19.74
N VAL A 205 19.62 -4.66 19.58
CA VAL A 205 19.83 -4.00 18.28
C VAL A 205 21.14 -3.21 18.20
N ALA A 206 21.96 -3.25 19.26
CA ALA A 206 23.17 -2.43 19.40
C ALA A 206 24.19 -2.67 18.27
N GLY A 207 24.17 -3.84 17.63
CA GLY A 207 25.07 -4.17 16.52
C GLY A 207 24.71 -3.51 15.18
N SER A 208 23.53 -2.90 15.06
CA SER A 208 23.07 -2.27 13.80
C SER A 208 22.48 -0.88 13.97
N LEU A 209 22.02 -0.51 15.16
CA LEU A 209 21.35 0.75 15.42
C LEU A 209 22.33 1.93 15.37
N SER A 210 22.02 2.93 14.56
CA SER A 210 22.78 4.19 14.42
C SER A 210 21.98 5.42 14.85
N VAL A 211 20.65 5.37 14.79
CA VAL A 211 19.75 6.48 15.12
C VAL A 211 18.67 6.02 16.10
N LEU A 212 18.50 6.76 17.19
CA LEU A 212 17.41 6.62 18.16
C LEU A 212 16.73 7.99 18.37
N ASP A 213 15.42 8.04 18.25
CA ASP A 213 14.56 9.21 18.52
C ASP A 213 13.45 8.79 19.49
N LEU A 214 13.17 9.62 20.52
CA LEU A 214 12.31 9.31 21.67
C LEU A 214 11.20 10.35 21.88
#